data_AF-A0A2V6YI16-F1
#
_entry.id   AF-A0A2V6YI16-F1
#
_cell.length_a   1.000
_cell.length_b   1.000
_cell.length_c   1.000
_cell.angle_alpha   90.00
_cell.angle_beta   90.00
_cell.angle_gamma   90.00
#
_symmetry.space_group_name_H-M   'P 1'
#
loop_
_entity.id
_entity.type
_entity.pdbx_description
1 polymer ?
#
loop_
_entity_poly.entity_id
_entity_poly.type
_entity_poly.pdbx_seq_one_letter_code
_entity_poly.pdbx_strand_id
1 'polypeptide(L)'
;MSKGQPLTTSQQVVVWARGKLGAKVGRGECWDLGEQALKQAGAQTSNDLGPVKDDSDYIWGDPVDDVSHVEPGDILQIRNHLVTTTTLIEYTFKDGTTGTQTKESTAKRGHHTAIVNGTVDANGAVRTLEQHVRPGGDIVQNMRLYTRDVPSVVTKTSERRTYPGTKRLELADVKTTVTIKVTGTIWPYRPKPK
;
A
#
# COMPACT_ATOMS: atom_id res chain seq x y z
N MET A 1 -37.55 10.21 -13.52
CA MET A 1 -36.47 9.28 -13.15
C MET A 1 -35.17 9.83 -13.74
N SER A 2 -34.27 10.36 -12.92
CA SER A 2 -32.98 10.83 -13.41
C SER A 2 -32.17 9.60 -13.86
N LYS A 3 -31.81 9.51 -15.15
CA LYS A 3 -30.78 8.57 -15.58
C LYS A 3 -29.51 8.96 -14.83
N GLY A 4 -28.94 8.04 -14.06
CA GLY A 4 -27.70 8.29 -13.32
C GLY A 4 -26.59 8.74 -14.27
N GLN A 5 -25.73 9.66 -13.85
CA GLN A 5 -24.57 10.05 -14.64
C GLN A 5 -23.71 8.82 -14.96
N PRO A 6 -23.18 8.70 -16.18
CA PRO A 6 -22.26 7.63 -16.52
C PRO A 6 -21.00 7.73 -15.64
N LEU A 7 -20.42 6.57 -15.32
CA LEU A 7 -19.17 6.52 -14.56
C LEU A 7 -18.05 7.27 -15.28
N THR A 8 -17.22 7.97 -14.52
CA THR A 8 -15.97 8.53 -15.05
C THR A 8 -15.00 7.42 -15.43
N THR A 9 -13.98 7.73 -16.23
CA THR A 9 -12.94 6.76 -16.63
C THR A 9 -12.25 6.15 -15.41
N SER A 10 -11.83 6.95 -14.42
CA SER A 10 -11.25 6.42 -13.17
C SER A 10 -12.21 5.49 -12.43
N GLN A 11 -13.50 5.84 -12.35
CA GLN A 11 -14.50 4.98 -11.74
C GLN A 11 -14.65 3.64 -12.49
N GLN A 12 -14.61 3.66 -13.83
CA GLN A 12 -14.63 2.43 -14.64
C GLN A 12 -13.39 1.56 -14.39
N VAL A 13 -12.20 2.16 -14.31
CA VAL A 13 -10.93 1.48 -13.99
C VAL A 13 -11.02 0.74 -12.66
N VAL A 14 -11.39 1.43 -11.58
CA VAL A 14 -11.42 0.82 -10.25
C VAL A 14 -12.56 -0.20 -10.10
N VAL A 15 -13.73 0.04 -10.71
CA VAL A 15 -14.84 -0.94 -10.70
C VAL A 15 -14.42 -2.22 -11.40
N TRP A 16 -13.79 -2.11 -12.58
CA TRP A 16 -13.30 -3.28 -13.30
C TRP A 16 -12.25 -4.05 -12.48
N ALA A 17 -11.26 -3.36 -11.93
CA ALA A 17 -10.19 -3.97 -11.15
C ALA A 17 -10.71 -4.65 -9.87
N ARG A 18 -11.70 -4.06 -9.19
CA ARG A 18 -12.38 -4.70 -8.04
C ARG A 18 -13.04 -6.02 -8.44
N GLY A 19 -13.65 -6.07 -9.62
CA GLY A 19 -14.23 -7.29 -10.19
C GLY A 19 -13.20 -8.39 -10.51
N LYS A 20 -11.90 -8.11 -10.38
CA LYS A 20 -10.80 -9.07 -10.59
C LYS A 20 -10.14 -9.55 -9.29
N LEU A 21 -10.60 -9.11 -8.12
CA LEU A 21 -10.06 -9.58 -6.84
C LEU A 21 -10.01 -11.12 -6.77
N GLY A 22 -8.83 -11.65 -6.41
CA GLY A 22 -8.58 -13.08 -6.31
C GLY A 22 -8.33 -13.79 -7.66
N ALA A 23 -8.48 -13.10 -8.79
CA ALA A 23 -8.18 -13.63 -10.11
C ALA A 23 -6.82 -13.17 -10.60
N LYS A 24 -6.22 -13.97 -11.49
CA LYS A 24 -5.05 -13.60 -12.27
C LYS A 24 -5.47 -12.83 -13.53
N VAL A 25 -4.87 -11.67 -13.74
CA VAL A 25 -5.08 -10.80 -14.91
C VAL A 25 -3.87 -10.89 -15.84
N GLY A 26 -4.11 -11.25 -17.11
CA GLY A 26 -3.04 -11.38 -18.10
C GLY A 26 -2.03 -12.46 -17.71
N ARG A 27 -0.75 -12.13 -17.77
CA ARG A 27 0.35 -13.04 -17.42
C ARG A 27 0.57 -13.13 -15.91
N GLY A 28 -0.12 -12.30 -15.12
CA GLY A 28 0.10 -12.21 -13.68
C GLY A 28 1.05 -11.10 -13.27
N GLU A 29 1.47 -10.25 -14.21
CA GLU A 29 2.37 -9.13 -13.92
C GLU A 29 1.61 -7.94 -13.32
N CYS A 30 2.31 -7.09 -12.57
CA CYS A 30 1.72 -5.88 -12.00
C CYS A 30 1.26 -4.90 -13.10
N TRP A 31 2.03 -4.81 -14.19
CA TRP A 31 1.72 -3.99 -15.37
C TRP A 31 0.44 -4.45 -16.09
N ASP A 32 0.20 -5.76 -16.19
CA ASP A 32 -0.96 -6.32 -16.90
C ASP A 32 -2.29 -5.85 -16.28
N LEU A 33 -2.32 -5.67 -14.95
CA LEU A 33 -3.51 -5.19 -14.25
C LEU A 33 -3.83 -3.74 -14.65
N GLY A 34 -2.84 -2.85 -14.64
CA GLY A 34 -2.99 -1.44 -15.03
C GLY A 34 -3.44 -1.29 -16.49
N GLU A 35 -2.75 -1.98 -17.41
CA GLU A 35 -3.08 -1.95 -18.84
C GLU A 35 -4.50 -2.42 -19.13
N GLN A 36 -4.90 -3.56 -18.56
CA GLN A 36 -6.22 -4.11 -18.85
C GLN A 36 -7.32 -3.27 -18.23
N ALA A 37 -7.12 -2.72 -17.02
CA ALA A 37 -8.12 -1.86 -16.40
C ALA A 37 -8.33 -0.57 -17.22
N LEU A 38 -7.25 0.07 -17.69
CA LEU A 38 -7.32 1.25 -18.55
C LEU A 38 -8.00 0.93 -19.90
N LYS A 39 -7.61 -0.16 -20.56
CA LYS A 39 -8.21 -0.59 -21.83
C LYS A 39 -9.71 -0.82 -21.70
N GLN A 40 -10.15 -1.44 -20.60
CA GLN A 40 -11.57 -1.76 -20.36
C GLN A 40 -12.39 -0.52 -20.00
N ALA A 41 -11.75 0.51 -19.45
CA ALA A 41 -12.34 1.83 -19.20
C ALA A 41 -12.31 2.75 -20.44
N GLY A 42 -11.80 2.28 -21.59
CA GLY A 42 -11.64 3.13 -22.78
C GLY A 42 -10.61 4.25 -22.59
N ALA A 43 -9.64 4.07 -21.69
CA ALA A 43 -8.55 5.01 -21.45
C ALA A 43 -7.33 4.70 -22.32
N GLN A 44 -6.48 5.70 -22.51
CA GLN A 44 -5.12 5.53 -23.01
C GLN A 44 -4.33 4.67 -22.00
N THR A 45 -3.48 3.78 -22.50
CA THR A 45 -2.63 2.91 -21.69
C THR A 45 -1.16 3.34 -21.80
N SER A 46 -0.26 2.67 -21.08
CA SER A 46 1.18 2.98 -21.16
C SER A 46 1.75 2.77 -22.57
N ASN A 47 1.16 1.84 -23.33
CA ASN A 47 1.50 1.62 -24.74
C ASN A 47 1.10 2.79 -25.67
N ASP A 48 0.13 3.62 -25.27
CA ASP A 48 -0.31 4.77 -26.05
C ASP A 48 0.47 6.05 -25.68
N LEU A 49 1.02 6.13 -24.46
CA LEU A 49 1.49 7.38 -23.86
C LEU A 49 3.02 7.51 -23.76
N GLY A 50 3.77 6.42 -23.93
CA GLY A 50 5.21 6.47 -23.82
C GLY A 50 5.91 5.16 -24.19
N PRO A 51 7.24 5.08 -24.04
CA PRO A 51 7.98 3.86 -24.29
C PRO A 51 7.69 2.82 -23.19
N VAL A 52 7.42 1.59 -23.62
CA VAL A 52 7.24 0.43 -22.72
C VAL A 52 8.44 -0.50 -22.89
N LYS A 53 9.38 -0.47 -21.95
CA LYS A 53 10.49 -1.43 -21.82
C LYS A 53 10.52 -1.99 -20.39
N ASP A 54 11.30 -3.04 -20.18
CA ASP A 54 11.29 -3.84 -18.94
C ASP A 54 11.60 -3.04 -17.64
N ASP A 55 12.32 -1.91 -17.72
CA ASP A 55 12.61 -1.02 -16.57
C ASP A 55 12.26 0.46 -16.87
N SER A 56 11.34 0.69 -17.82
CA SER A 56 10.88 2.06 -18.10
C SER A 56 9.91 2.54 -17.04
N ASP A 57 10.03 3.82 -16.68
CA ASP A 57 9.02 4.50 -15.89
C ASP A 57 7.81 4.80 -16.79
N TYR A 58 6.76 4.00 -16.65
CA TYR A 58 5.59 4.06 -17.50
C TYR A 58 4.75 5.31 -17.22
N ILE A 59 4.17 5.86 -18.28
CA ILE A 59 3.17 6.94 -18.21
C ILE A 59 1.79 6.31 -18.32
N TRP A 60 0.94 6.53 -17.33
CA TRP A 60 -0.36 5.86 -17.23
C TRP A 60 -1.56 6.79 -17.48
N GLY A 61 -1.31 8.07 -17.72
CA GLY A 61 -2.32 9.10 -17.89
C GLY A 61 -1.77 10.49 -17.62
N ASP A 62 -2.63 11.40 -17.18
CA ASP A 62 -2.22 12.75 -16.78
C ASP A 62 -1.60 12.71 -15.36
N PRO A 63 -0.43 13.31 -15.12
CA PRO A 63 0.18 13.33 -13.80
C PRO A 63 -0.74 13.95 -12.75
N VAL A 64 -0.73 13.39 -11.54
CA VAL A 64 -1.33 14.01 -10.36
C VAL A 64 -0.21 14.61 -9.52
N ASP A 65 -0.32 15.89 -9.16
CA ASP A 65 0.80 16.65 -8.56
C ASP A 65 1.26 16.11 -7.20
N ASP A 66 0.37 15.49 -6.43
CA ASP A 66 0.67 14.93 -5.11
C ASP A 66 -0.13 13.64 -4.87
N VAL A 67 0.51 12.65 -4.24
CA VAL A 67 -0.14 11.36 -3.94
C VAL A 67 -1.33 11.49 -2.98
N SER A 68 -1.43 12.56 -2.20
CA SER A 68 -2.58 12.87 -1.35
C SER A 68 -3.84 13.26 -2.13
N HIS A 69 -3.69 13.65 -3.40
CA HIS A 69 -4.78 14.03 -4.29
C HIS A 69 -5.27 12.88 -5.19
N VAL A 70 -4.82 11.65 -4.93
CA VAL A 70 -5.26 10.48 -5.70
C VAL A 70 -6.71 10.14 -5.42
N GLU A 71 -7.38 9.66 -6.45
CA GLU A 71 -8.77 9.23 -6.44
C GLU A 71 -8.89 7.75 -6.85
N PRO A 72 -9.97 7.05 -6.45
CA PRO A 72 -10.21 5.69 -6.89
C PRO A 72 -10.17 5.57 -8.44
N GLY A 73 -9.27 4.72 -8.92
CA GLY A 73 -9.02 4.49 -10.34
C GLY A 73 -7.77 5.13 -10.88
N ASP A 74 -7.13 6.03 -10.14
CA ASP A 74 -5.80 6.51 -10.48
C ASP A 74 -4.79 5.35 -10.48
N ILE A 75 -3.75 5.46 -11.31
CA ILE A 75 -2.69 4.47 -11.44
C ILE A 75 -1.43 4.99 -10.74
N LEU A 76 -0.83 4.18 -9.88
CA LEU A 76 0.43 4.47 -9.22
C LEU A 76 1.55 3.71 -9.91
N GLN A 77 2.53 4.44 -10.45
CA GLN A 77 3.85 3.90 -10.78
C GLN A 77 4.73 4.00 -9.54
N ILE A 78 5.33 2.89 -9.12
CA ILE A 78 6.08 2.78 -7.86
C ILE A 78 7.51 2.33 -8.16
N ARG A 79 8.49 2.99 -7.54
CA ARG A 79 9.91 2.65 -7.66
C ARG A 79 10.63 2.63 -6.32
N ASN A 80 11.38 1.56 -6.08
CA ASN A 80 12.24 1.35 -4.90
C ASN A 80 11.53 1.63 -3.57
N HIS A 81 10.25 1.29 -3.50
CA HIS A 81 9.41 1.64 -2.37
C HIS A 81 9.56 0.63 -1.23
N LEU A 82 9.96 1.14 -0.06
CA LEU A 82 10.18 0.35 1.15
C LEU A 82 9.31 0.90 2.26
N VAL A 83 8.60 0.00 2.95
CA VAL A 83 7.89 0.31 4.19
C VAL A 83 8.51 -0.50 5.30
N THR A 84 9.28 0.15 6.16
CA THR A 84 9.89 -0.47 7.33
C THR A 84 9.05 -0.16 8.56
N THR A 85 8.55 -1.21 9.20
CA THR A 85 7.82 -1.14 10.47
C THR A 85 8.71 -1.64 11.59
N THR A 86 9.02 -0.76 12.54
CA THR A 86 9.77 -1.07 13.75
C THR A 86 8.83 -1.03 14.95
N THR A 87 8.76 -2.13 15.70
CA THR A 87 8.02 -2.23 16.96
C THR A 87 9.01 -2.34 18.11
N LEU A 88 9.07 -1.31 18.95
CA LEU A 88 9.83 -1.28 20.19
C LEU A 88 8.89 -1.55 21.36
N ILE A 89 9.18 -2.56 22.16
CA ILE A 89 8.41 -2.92 23.35
C ILE A 89 9.30 -2.75 24.56
N GLU A 90 9.00 -1.76 25.38
CA GLU A 90 9.61 -1.51 26.68
C GLU A 90 8.69 -2.06 27.76
N TYR A 91 9.23 -2.70 28.80
CA TYR A 91 8.42 -3.22 29.89
C TYR A 91 9.10 -3.02 31.24
N THR A 92 8.28 -2.81 32.28
CA THR A 92 8.71 -2.57 33.65
C THR A 92 7.86 -3.42 34.61
N PHE A 93 8.52 -4.24 35.42
CA PHE A 93 7.87 -5.02 36.48
C PHE A 93 7.67 -4.18 37.74
N LYS A 94 6.84 -4.67 38.67
CA LYS A 94 6.51 -3.96 39.92
C LYS A 94 7.72 -3.62 40.79
N ASP A 95 8.77 -4.43 40.74
CA ASP A 95 10.02 -4.21 41.48
C ASP A 95 10.96 -3.21 40.79
N GLY A 96 10.54 -2.62 39.66
CA GLY A 96 11.32 -1.69 38.87
C GLY A 96 12.21 -2.35 37.81
N THR A 97 12.26 -3.68 37.75
CA THR A 97 13.04 -4.39 36.72
C THR A 97 12.50 -4.07 35.33
N THR A 98 13.38 -3.69 34.41
CA THR A 98 13.00 -3.32 33.03
C THR A 98 13.53 -4.29 31.99
N GLY A 99 12.91 -4.28 30.81
CA GLY A 99 13.49 -4.86 29.62
C GLY A 99 12.94 -4.24 28.34
N THR A 100 13.61 -4.59 27.23
CA THR A 100 13.32 -4.03 25.91
C THR A 100 13.36 -5.13 24.85
N GLN A 101 12.46 -5.05 23.88
CA GLN A 101 12.40 -5.93 22.72
C GLN A 101 12.14 -5.10 21.47
N THR A 102 12.90 -5.34 20.40
CA THR A 102 12.70 -4.69 19.10
C THR A 102 12.38 -5.74 18.04
N LYS A 103 11.35 -5.48 17.22
CA LYS A 103 11.02 -6.26 16.03
C LYS A 103 10.97 -5.33 14.83
N GLU A 104 11.56 -5.73 13.72
CA GLU A 104 11.52 -5.00 12.47
C GLU A 104 10.97 -5.88 11.34
N SER A 105 10.24 -5.27 10.42
CA SER A 105 9.83 -5.91 9.17
C SER A 105 9.79 -4.88 8.05
N THR A 106 10.17 -5.29 6.84
CA THR A 106 10.19 -4.41 5.66
C THR A 106 9.38 -5.02 4.52
N ALA A 107 8.37 -4.29 4.06
CA ALA A 107 7.67 -4.60 2.81
C ALA A 107 8.34 -3.85 1.65
N LYS A 108 8.58 -4.55 0.53
CA LYS A 108 9.27 -4.00 -0.64
C LYS A 108 8.38 -4.04 -1.88
N ARG A 109 8.44 -2.95 -2.67
CA ARG A 109 8.08 -2.90 -4.09
C ARG A 109 9.31 -2.39 -4.86
N GLY A 110 9.76 -3.15 -5.84
CA GLY A 110 10.85 -2.74 -6.73
C GLY A 110 10.34 -1.72 -7.73
N HIS A 111 10.13 -2.15 -8.96
CA HIS A 111 9.31 -1.46 -9.95
C HIS A 111 7.92 -2.10 -9.96
N HIS A 112 6.86 -1.31 -9.74
CA HIS A 112 5.52 -1.86 -9.56
C HIS A 112 4.43 -0.90 -10.03
N THR A 113 3.27 -1.47 -10.37
CA THR A 113 2.07 -0.72 -10.72
C THR A 113 0.93 -1.10 -9.79
N ALA A 114 0.17 -0.12 -9.34
CA ALA A 114 -1.01 -0.30 -8.48
C ALA A 114 -2.17 0.56 -8.96
N ILE A 115 -3.42 0.10 -8.74
CA ILE A 115 -4.63 0.90 -9.00
C ILE A 115 -5.17 1.39 -7.67
N VAL A 116 -5.43 2.69 -7.54
CA VAL A 116 -5.97 3.30 -6.34
C VAL A 116 -7.40 2.81 -6.07
N ASN A 117 -7.66 2.36 -4.85
CA ASN A 117 -8.90 1.71 -4.41
C ASN A 117 -9.60 2.45 -3.26
N GLY A 118 -9.26 3.72 -3.05
CA GLY A 118 -9.78 4.58 -1.98
C GLY A 118 -9.05 5.91 -1.97
N THR A 119 -9.33 6.76 -0.98
CA THR A 119 -8.55 7.97 -0.74
C THR A 119 -7.39 7.69 0.22
N VAL A 120 -6.41 8.60 0.26
CA VAL A 120 -5.35 8.56 1.28
C VAL A 120 -5.96 8.83 2.66
N ASP A 121 -5.65 7.97 3.62
CA ASP A 121 -6.10 8.10 5.01
C ASP A 121 -5.26 9.12 5.80
N ALA A 122 -5.67 9.42 7.03
CA ALA A 122 -4.98 10.38 7.90
C ALA A 122 -3.50 10.01 8.16
N ASN A 123 -3.17 8.71 8.11
CA ASN A 123 -1.82 8.20 8.29
C ASN A 123 -1.01 8.20 6.99
N GLY A 124 -1.56 8.70 5.88
CA GLY A 124 -0.86 8.68 4.59
C GLY A 124 -0.85 7.30 3.95
N ALA A 125 -1.79 6.41 4.29
CA ALA A 125 -1.93 5.14 3.61
C ALA A 125 -3.13 5.16 2.65
N VAL A 126 -3.00 4.46 1.53
CA VAL A 126 -4.06 4.29 0.53
C VAL A 126 -4.32 2.82 0.29
N ARG A 127 -5.57 2.48 0.00
CA ARG A 127 -5.92 1.14 -0.47
C ARG A 127 -5.61 1.03 -1.96
N THR A 128 -5.02 -0.08 -2.36
CA THR A 128 -4.60 -0.32 -3.75
C THR A 128 -5.03 -1.70 -4.21
N LEU A 129 -5.29 -1.86 -5.50
CA LEU A 129 -5.46 -3.14 -6.17
C LEU A 129 -4.15 -3.44 -6.90
N GLU A 130 -3.51 -4.53 -6.50
CA GLU A 130 -2.16 -4.89 -6.95
C GLU A 130 -2.11 -6.37 -7.33
N GLN A 131 -1.22 -6.71 -8.26
CA GLN A 131 -0.91 -8.06 -8.68
C GLN A 131 0.61 -8.19 -8.81
N HIS A 132 1.14 -9.41 -8.78
CA HIS A 132 2.59 -9.70 -8.70
C HIS A 132 3.18 -9.18 -7.39
N VAL A 133 2.51 -9.50 -6.30
CA VAL A 133 2.79 -8.92 -5.00
C VAL A 133 2.51 -9.88 -3.87
N ARG A 134 3.45 -9.99 -2.92
CA ARG A 134 3.23 -10.80 -1.71
C ARG A 134 2.09 -10.21 -0.87
N PRO A 135 1.25 -11.05 -0.25
CA PRO A 135 1.41 -12.50 -0.12
C PRO A 135 0.88 -13.33 -1.29
N GLY A 136 -0.15 -12.87 -2.01
CA GLY A 136 -0.87 -13.68 -3.01
C GLY A 136 -0.17 -13.86 -4.35
N GLY A 137 0.95 -13.19 -4.60
CA GLY A 137 1.72 -13.36 -5.83
C GLY A 137 0.98 -12.79 -7.03
N ASP A 138 0.64 -13.64 -7.99
CA ASP A 138 0.18 -13.28 -9.33
C ASP A 138 -1.34 -13.09 -9.48
N ILE A 139 -2.07 -13.00 -8.35
CA ILE A 139 -3.49 -12.64 -8.31
C ILE A 139 -3.71 -11.22 -7.81
N VAL A 140 -4.82 -10.60 -8.22
CA VAL A 140 -5.23 -9.27 -7.78
C VAL A 140 -5.63 -9.29 -6.30
N GLN A 141 -5.04 -8.41 -5.51
CA GLN A 141 -5.24 -8.29 -4.07
C GLN A 141 -5.53 -6.83 -3.68
N ASN A 142 -6.31 -6.65 -2.62
CA ASN A 142 -6.52 -5.35 -2.01
C ASN A 142 -5.45 -5.08 -0.94
N MET A 143 -4.45 -4.28 -1.30
CA MET A 143 -3.29 -3.97 -0.47
C MET A 143 -3.48 -2.65 0.27
N ARG A 144 -2.66 -2.45 1.30
CA ARG A 144 -2.52 -1.15 1.96
C ARG A 144 -1.11 -0.66 1.68
N LEU A 145 -1.00 0.51 1.07
CA LEU A 145 0.27 1.15 0.72
C LEU A 145 0.42 2.42 1.54
N TYR A 146 1.44 2.49 2.40
CA TYR A 146 1.84 3.74 3.05
C TYR A 146 2.63 4.57 2.04
N THR A 147 2.29 5.85 1.87
CA THR A 147 2.93 6.74 0.88
C THR A 147 3.91 7.74 1.51
N ARG A 148 3.96 7.79 2.84
CA ARG A 148 4.86 8.63 3.64
C ARG A 148 5.09 8.03 5.01
N ASP A 149 6.09 8.55 5.71
CA ASP A 149 6.32 8.27 7.13
C ASP A 149 5.04 8.48 7.96
N VAL A 150 4.82 7.59 8.92
CA VAL A 150 3.71 7.69 9.86
C VAL A 150 4.27 8.10 11.23
N PRO A 151 3.66 9.09 11.90
CA PRO A 151 4.01 9.40 13.29
C PRO A 151 3.95 8.15 14.16
N SER A 152 4.94 8.01 15.06
CA SER A 152 5.00 6.84 15.92
C SER A 152 3.77 6.76 16.83
N VAL A 153 3.18 5.57 16.91
CA VAL A 153 2.06 5.28 17.80
C VAL A 153 2.58 4.63 19.06
N VAL A 154 2.20 5.16 20.22
CA VAL A 154 2.57 4.62 21.54
C VAL A 154 1.32 4.06 22.22
N THR A 155 1.35 2.78 22.56
CA THR A 155 0.33 2.10 23.34
C THR A 155 0.90 1.67 24.67
N LYS A 156 0.16 1.89 25.76
CA LYS A 156 0.51 1.42 27.10
C LYS A 156 -0.51 0.38 27.57
N THR A 157 -0.02 -0.76 28.04
CA THR A 157 -0.83 -1.87 28.55
C THR A 157 -0.18 -2.45 29.81
N SER A 158 -0.88 -3.31 30.53
CA SER A 158 -0.28 -4.16 31.55
C SER A 158 -0.51 -5.61 31.14
N GLU A 159 0.57 -6.39 31.01
CA GLU A 159 0.54 -7.74 30.44
C GLU A 159 1.43 -8.68 31.27
N ARG A 160 1.12 -9.98 31.25
CA ARG A 160 2.03 -10.97 31.86
C ARG A 160 3.21 -11.24 30.94
N ARG A 161 4.42 -10.97 31.40
CA ARG A 161 5.67 -11.25 30.68
C ARG A 161 6.61 -12.11 31.51
N THR A 162 7.48 -12.84 30.83
CA THR A 162 8.49 -13.67 31.49
C THR A 162 9.51 -12.76 32.18
N TYR A 163 9.55 -12.82 33.50
CA TYR A 163 10.47 -12.05 34.31
C TYR A 163 11.91 -12.56 34.10
N PRO A 164 12.90 -11.69 33.82
CA PRO A 164 14.25 -12.10 33.46
C PRO A 164 14.99 -12.95 34.50
N GLY A 165 14.81 -12.66 35.80
CA GLY A 165 15.46 -13.38 36.90
C GLY A 165 14.80 -14.71 37.27
N THR A 166 13.51 -14.67 37.62
CA THR A 166 12.72 -15.84 38.06
C THR A 166 12.25 -16.75 36.93
N LYS A 167 12.27 -16.28 35.67
CA LYS A 167 11.67 -16.94 34.49
C LYS A 167 10.17 -17.24 34.62
N ARG A 168 9.48 -16.65 35.60
CA ARG A 168 8.03 -16.79 35.78
C ARG A 168 7.28 -15.70 35.02
N LEU A 169 6.01 -15.97 34.70
CA LEU A 169 5.12 -14.96 34.14
C LEU A 169 4.65 -14.03 35.25
N GLU A 170 5.01 -12.75 35.14
CA GLU A 170 4.65 -11.72 36.10
C GLU A 170 4.04 -10.52 35.37
N LEU A 171 3.20 -9.75 36.06
CA LEU A 171 2.58 -8.57 35.48
C LEU A 171 3.65 -7.48 35.29
N ALA A 172 3.74 -6.93 34.08
CA ALA A 172 4.58 -5.80 33.74
C ALA A 172 3.74 -4.71 33.08
N ASP A 173 4.08 -3.45 33.34
CA ASP A 173 3.63 -2.34 32.52
C ASP A 173 4.43 -2.34 31.23
N VAL A 174 3.73 -2.26 30.10
CA VAL A 174 4.29 -2.41 28.76
C VAL A 174 4.00 -1.14 27.98
N LYS A 175 5.04 -0.59 27.37
CA LYS A 175 4.95 0.51 26.41
C LYS A 175 5.41 -0.02 25.06
N THR A 176 4.48 -0.07 24.11
CA THR A 176 4.76 -0.45 22.72
C THR A 176 4.78 0.80 21.86
N THR A 177 5.90 1.05 21.19
CA THR A 177 6.06 2.12 20.20
C THR A 177 6.19 1.51 18.82
N VAL A 178 5.29 1.86 17.91
CA VAL A 178 5.34 1.44 16.49
C VAL A 178 5.75 2.64 15.65
N THR A 179 6.80 2.46 14.85
CA THR A 179 7.29 3.46 13.90
C THR A 179 7.23 2.89 12.50
N ILE A 180 6.69 3.66 11.56
CA ILE A 180 6.64 3.29 10.14
C ILE A 180 7.44 4.32 9.34
N LYS A 181 8.46 3.84 8.63
CA LYS A 181 9.29 4.62 7.73
C LYS A 181 9.05 4.21 6.29
N VAL A 182 8.91 5.20 5.42
CA VAL A 182 8.63 5.01 4.00
C VAL A 182 9.70 5.69 3.16
N THR A 183 10.25 4.95 2.21
CA THR A 183 11.18 5.47 1.20
C THR A 183 10.77 5.00 -0.19
N GLY A 184 11.40 5.57 -1.22
CA GLY A 184 11.12 5.30 -2.62
C GLY A 184 10.30 6.41 -3.28
N THR A 185 9.75 6.12 -4.45
CA THR A 185 9.05 7.10 -5.26
C THR A 185 7.72 6.53 -5.76
N ILE A 186 6.69 7.36 -5.74
CA ILE A 186 5.36 7.05 -6.27
C ILE A 186 4.99 8.18 -7.23
N TRP A 187 4.70 7.84 -8.48
CA TRP A 187 4.13 8.78 -9.45
C TRP A 187 2.67 8.41 -9.70
N PRO A 188 1.72 9.22 -9.23
CA PRO A 188 0.31 9.02 -9.49
C PRO A 188 -0.09 9.60 -10.84
N TYR A 189 -0.98 8.89 -11.54
CA TYR A 189 -1.53 9.27 -12.83
C TYR A 189 -3.04 9.10 -12.84
N ARG A 190 -3.74 10.10 -13.38
CA ARG A 190 -5.17 10.04 -13.64
C ARG A 190 -5.42 9.46 -15.04
N PRO A 191 -6.24 8.40 -15.18
CA PRO A 191 -6.59 7.82 -16.47
C PRO A 191 -7.08 8.87 -17.46
N LYS A 192 -6.43 8.92 -18.63
CA LYS A 192 -6.82 9.80 -19.72
C LYS A 192 -7.72 9.05 -20.71
N PRO A 193 -8.94 9.52 -21.02
CA PRO A 193 -9.80 8.89 -22.02
C PRO A 193 -9.13 8.80 -23.41
N LYS A 194 -9.48 7.78 -24.19
CA LYS A 194 -9.13 7.69 -25.62
C LYS A 194 -9.96 8.62 -26.50
#